data_AF-A0A9X9A2Z0-F1
#
_entry.id   AF-A0A9X9A2Z0-F1
#
_cell.length_a   1.000
_cell.length_b   1.000
_cell.length_c   1.000
_cell.angle_alpha   90.00
_cell.angle_beta   90.00
_cell.angle_gamma   90.00
#
_symmetry.space_group_name_H-M   'P 1'
#
loop_
_entity.id
_entity.type
_entity.pdbx_description
1 polymer ?
#
loop_
_entity_poly.entity_id
_entity_poly.type
_entity_poly.pdbx_seq_one_letter_code
_entity_poly.pdbx_strand_id
1 'polypeptide(L)' 'MQKIKIVTDSTADLSQDVIEKYDIHVLPLSISVNGQTYLDRVDLQPDEFIEEMIKSEELPKTSQPAMG' A
#
# COMPACT_ATOMS: atom_id res chain seq x y z
N MET A 1 -29.83 -12.04 -5.78
CA MET A 1 -28.64 -11.26 -6.19
C MET A 1 -27.41 -11.91 -5.60
N GLN A 2 -26.33 -12.04 -6.38
CA GLN A 2 -25.07 -12.58 -5.88
C GLN A 2 -24.38 -11.54 -4.99
N LYS A 3 -23.77 -11.98 -3.89
CA LYS A 3 -22.99 -11.11 -3.01
C LYS A 3 -21.61 -10.90 -3.65
N ILE A 4 -21.30 -9.67 -4.05
CA ILE A 4 -20.02 -9.30 -4.68
C ILE A 4 -19.16 -8.61 -3.61
N LYS A 5 -17.86 -8.91 -3.59
CA LYS A 5 -16.86 -8.19 -2.80
C LYS A 5 -15.73 -7.74 -3.73
N ILE A 6 -15.27 -6.51 -3.55
CA ILE A 6 -14.14 -5.94 -4.31
C ILE A 6 -12.92 -5.97 -3.39
N VAL A 7 -11.84 -6.54 -3.89
CA VAL A 7 -10.54 -6.57 -3.21
C VAL A 7 -9.48 -6.09 -4.19
N THR A 8 -8.58 -5.24 -3.72
CA THR A 8 -7.45 -4.73 -4.49
C THR A 8 -6.24 -4.54 -3.57
N ASP A 9 -5.11 -4.11 -4.12
CA ASP A 9 -3.93 -3.75 -3.35
C ASP A 9 -3.70 -2.23 -3.34
N SER A 10 -2.74 -1.78 -2.54
CA SER A 10 -2.48 -0.35 -2.33
C SER A 10 -1.98 0.40 -3.58
N THR A 11 -1.63 -0.30 -4.67
CA THR A 11 -1.16 0.33 -5.92
C THR A 11 -2.28 0.96 -6.74
N ALA A 12 -3.55 0.63 -6.44
CA ALA A 12 -4.70 1.14 -7.18
C ALA A 12 -4.95 2.66 -6.99
N ASP A 13 -4.27 3.29 -6.02
CA ASP A 13 -4.33 4.75 -5.73
C ASP A 13 -5.77 5.31 -5.65
N LEU A 14 -6.65 4.56 -4.99
CA LEU A 14 -8.04 4.94 -4.79
C LEU A 14 -8.16 5.97 -3.66
N SER A 15 -9.03 6.96 -3.84
CA SER A 15 -9.38 7.87 -2.75
C SER A 15 -10.20 7.17 -1.67
N GLN A 16 -10.10 7.67 -0.43
CA GLN A 16 -10.83 7.14 0.72
C GLN A 16 -12.35 7.11 0.46
N ASP A 17 -12.91 8.16 -0.15
CA ASP A 17 -14.34 8.24 -0.51
C ASP A 17 -14.78 7.10 -1.44
N VAL A 18 -13.93 6.68 -2.39
CA VAL A 18 -14.23 5.58 -3.32
C VAL A 18 -14.19 4.25 -2.58
N ILE A 19 -13.19 4.05 -1.72
CA ILE A 19 -13.04 2.84 -0.91
C ILE A 19 -14.27 2.63 -0.03
N GLU A 20 -14.71 3.68 0.66
CA GLU A 20 -15.87 3.65 1.55
C GLU A 20 -17.19 3.45 0.79
N LYS A 21 -17.38 4.18 -0.32
CA LYS A 21 -18.60 4.12 -1.13
C LYS A 21 -18.89 2.72 -1.67
N TYR A 22 -17.85 1.98 -2.03
CA TYR A 22 -17.98 0.67 -2.68
C TYR A 22 -17.59 -0.51 -1.77
N ASP A 23 -17.29 -0.26 -0.48
CA ASP A 23 -16.83 -1.27 0.48
C ASP A 23 -15.66 -2.10 -0.08
N ILE A 24 -14.66 -1.40 -0.64
CA ILE A 24 -13.48 -2.03 -1.25
C ILE A 24 -12.51 -2.42 -0.14
N HIS A 25 -12.07 -3.68 -0.13
CA HIS A 25 -10.99 -4.09 0.75
C HIS A 25 -9.65 -3.86 0.06
N VAL A 26 -8.79 -3.04 0.65
CA VAL A 26 -7.45 -2.75 0.12
C VAL A 26 -6.42 -3.48 0.96
N LEU A 27 -5.60 -4.31 0.32
CA LEU A 27 -4.47 -5.00 0.94
C LEU A 27 -3.21 -4.14 0.81
N PRO A 28 -2.53 -3.78 1.92
CA PRO A 28 -1.29 -3.02 1.83
C PRO A 28 -0.17 -3.90 1.24
N LEU A 29 0.64 -3.30 0.36
CA LEU A 29 1.93 -3.88 -0.03
C LEU A 29 3.01 -3.57 1.01
N SER A 30 4.07 -4.37 1.01
CA SER A 30 5.25 -4.09 1.83
C SER A 30 6.30 -3.33 1.03
N ILE A 31 6.84 -2.27 1.63
CA ILE A 31 7.95 -1.47 1.11
C ILE A 31 9.16 -1.69 2.03
N SER A 32 10.28 -2.12 1.46
CA SER A 32 11.56 -2.27 2.17
C SER A 32 12.55 -1.18 1.73
N VAL A 33 12.97 -0.36 2.68
CA VAL A 33 13.95 0.72 2.48
C VAL A 33 14.81 0.87 3.73
N ASN A 34 16.12 1.10 3.55
CA ASN A 34 17.09 1.27 4.65
C ASN A 34 17.08 0.14 5.70
N GLY A 35 16.78 -1.09 5.30
CA GLY A 35 16.70 -2.26 6.20
C GLY A 35 15.43 -2.35 7.04
N GLN A 36 14.50 -1.39 6.91
CA GLN A 36 13.18 -1.40 7.52
C GLN A 36 12.14 -1.83 6.48
N THR A 37 11.08 -2.52 6.93
CA THR A 37 9.91 -2.85 6.11
C THR A 37 8.67 -2.17 6.68
N TYR A 38 7.88 -1.59 5.79
CA TYR A 38 6.67 -0.82 6.07
C TYR A 38 5.49 -1.37 5.27
N LEU A 39 4.28 -1.29 5.82
CA LEU A 39 3.05 -1.48 5.06
C LEU A 39 2.61 -0.16 4.43
N ASP A 40 2.46 -0.16 3.11
CA ASP A 40 2.06 1.01 2.32
C ASP A 40 0.72 1.59 2.78
N ARG A 41 0.70 2.91 3.02
CA ARG A 41 -0.44 3.70 3.56
C ARG A 41 -0.91 3.31 4.97
N VAL A 42 -0.27 2.34 5.62
CA VAL A 42 -0.53 1.94 7.01
C VAL A 42 0.58 2.45 7.91
N ASP A 43 1.82 2.04 7.62
CA ASP A 43 3.01 2.43 8.38
C ASP A 43 3.76 3.59 7.73
N LEU A 44 3.58 3.80 6.42
CA LEU A 44 4.30 4.81 5.63
C LEU A 44 3.36 5.51 4.66
N GLN A 45 3.21 6.83 4.80
CA GLN A 45 2.41 7.63 3.89
C GLN A 45 3.18 7.99 2.61
N PRO A 46 2.48 8.33 1.50
CA PRO A 46 3.15 8.59 0.22
C PRO A 46 4.19 9.71 0.25
N ASP A 47 3.95 10.78 1.00
CA ASP A 47 4.88 11.88 1.21
C ASP A 47 6.12 11.44 2.01
N GLU A 48 5.93 10.69 3.08
CA GLU A 48 7.01 10.10 3.89
C GLU A 48 7.87 9.13 3.05
N PHE A 49 7.23 8.32 2.19
CA PHE A 49 7.93 7.41 1.29
C PHE A 49 8.84 8.16 0.31
N ILE A 50 8.37 9.26 -0.27
CA ILE A 50 9.18 10.08 -1.19
C ILE A 50 10.41 10.64 -0.46
N GLU A 51 10.23 11.13 0.77
CA GLU A 51 11.37 11.59 1.56
C GLU A 51 12.37 10.48 1.86
N GLU A 52 11.89 9.30 2.26
CA GLU A 52 12.72 8.15 2.60
C GLU A 52 13.48 7.62 1.37
N MET A 53 12.83 7.59 0.21
CA MET A 53 13.43 7.23 -1.07
C MET A 53 14.52 8.21 -1.53
N ILE A 54 14.35 9.51 -1.28
CA ILE A 54 15.38 10.52 -1.62
C ILE A 54 16.61 10.36 -0.71
N LYS A 55 16.40 9.97 0.56
CA LYS A 55 17.46 9.79 1.55
C LYS A 55 18.16 8.43 1.44
N SER A 56 17.57 7.45 0.75
CA SER A 56 18.10 6.09 0.71
C SER A 56 19.31 5.95 -0.23
N GLU A 57 20.34 5.23 0.22
CA GLU A 57 21.51 4.94 -0.61
C GLU A 57 21.20 3.89 -1.69
N GLU A 58 20.27 2.97 -1.39
CA GLU A 58 19.76 1.97 -2.32
C GLU A 58 18.30 2.26 -2.69
N LEU A 59 17.88 1.79 -3.87
CA LEU A 59 16.48 1.89 -4.28
C LEU A 59 15.58 1.05 -3.37
N PRO A 60 14.42 1.58 -2.93
CA PRO A 60 13.42 0.82 -2.22
C PRO A 60 12.98 -0.42 -3.01
N LYS A 61 12.66 -1.50 -2.29
CA LYS A 61 12.15 -2.74 -2.85
C LYS A 61 10.73 -2.97 -2.37
N THR A 62 9.94 -3.69 -3.16
CA THR A 62 8.57 -4.07 -2.80
C THR A 62 8.42 -5.58 -2.78
N SER A 63 7.43 -6.07 -2.03
CA SER A 63 6.96 -7.45 -2.11
C SER A 63 5.47 -7.50 -2.40
N GLN A 64 5.00 -8.65 -2.88
CA GLN A 64 3.57 -8.93 -2.97
C GLN A 64 2.91 -8.89 -1.59
N PRO A 65 1.58 -8.67 -1.51
CA PRO A 65 0.87 -8.80 -0.24
C PRO A 65 1.05 -10.21 0.33
N ALA A 66 1.00 -10.34 1.65
CA ALA A 66 1.05 -11.65 2.29
C ALA A 66 -0.08 -12.56 1.76
N MET A 67 0.25 -13.82 1.49
CA MET A 67 -0.71 -14.83 1.03
C MET A 67 -1.60 -15.35 2.17
N GLY A 68 -2.22 -14.48 2.97
CA GLY A 68 -3.21 -14.85 3.99
C GLY A 68 -2.65 -15.58 5.22
#